data_AF-A0ABD6ITC7-F1
#
_entry.id   AF-A0ABD6ITC7-F1
#
_cell.length_a   1.000
_cell.length_b   1.000
_cell.length_c   1.000
_cell.angle_alpha   90.00
_cell.angle_beta   90.00
_cell.angle_gamma   90.00
#
_symmetry.space_group_name_H-M   'P 1'
#
loop_
_entity.id
_entity.type
_entity.pdbx_description
1 polymer ?
#
loop_
_entity_poly.entity_id
_entity_poly.type
_entity_poly.pdbx_seq_one_letter_code
_entity_poly.pdbx_strand_id
1 'polypeptide(L)'
;MRVYVPLTLPGLAAAHRTGELGAGPFAAYAVTPALRAWYRSDDVEELEYAALGRAALGSLRLLAADGDAPRRRIVVAVDVADGAVVAAADGGAEPGEVTVRVTVPLAKAAAV
;
A
#
# COMPACT_ATOMS: atom_id res chain seq x y z
N MET A 1 -6.00 2.46 -11.11
CA MET A 1 -5.84 1.19 -10.36
C MET A 1 -5.98 1.40 -8.85
N ARG A 2 -6.42 0.36 -8.11
CA ARG A 2 -6.44 0.35 -6.65
C ARG A 2 -5.07 0.01 -6.07
N VAL A 3 -4.66 0.74 -5.05
CA VAL A 3 -3.45 0.46 -4.25
C VAL A 3 -3.79 0.35 -2.77
N TYR A 4 -3.02 -0.46 -2.07
CA TYR A 4 -3.16 -0.77 -0.65
C TYR A 4 -1.93 -0.24 0.08
N VAL A 5 -2.13 0.81 0.88
CA VAL A 5 -1.05 1.56 1.53
C VAL A 5 -0.82 1.00 2.93
N PRO A 6 0.34 0.38 3.21
CA PRO A 6 0.67 -0.06 4.56
C PRO A 6 0.90 1.16 5.46
N LEU A 7 0.21 1.21 6.60
CA LEU A 7 0.40 2.26 7.61
C LEU A 7 0.42 1.68 9.03
N THR A 8 0.86 2.52 9.95
CA THR A 8 0.68 2.36 11.40
C THR A 8 -0.39 3.33 11.90
N LEU A 9 -0.86 3.17 13.15
CA LEU A 9 -1.80 4.13 13.73
C LEU A 9 -1.23 5.57 13.78
N PRO A 10 0.04 5.81 14.18
CA PRO A 10 0.66 7.13 14.04
C PRO A 10 0.73 7.63 12.59
N GLY A 11 0.99 6.74 11.63
CA GLY A 11 1.00 7.08 10.21
C GLY A 11 -0.37 7.55 9.70
N LEU A 12 -1.44 6.85 10.08
CA LEU A 12 -2.81 7.26 9.76
C LEU A 12 -3.18 8.58 10.44
N ALA A 13 -2.79 8.78 11.70
CA ALA A 13 -3.02 10.03 12.42
C ALA A 13 -2.27 11.20 11.76
N ALA A 14 -1.06 10.99 11.26
CA ALA A 14 -0.33 11.97 10.48
C ALA A 14 -1.06 12.32 9.17
N ALA A 15 -1.50 11.31 8.41
CA ALA A 15 -2.27 11.52 7.18
C ALA A 15 -3.58 12.28 7.43
N HIS A 16 -4.25 12.03 8.55
CA HIS A 16 -5.46 12.76 8.93
C HIS A 16 -5.16 14.24 9.26
N ARG A 17 -4.03 14.53 9.92
CA ARG A 17 -3.63 15.92 10.21
C ARG A 17 -3.24 16.70 8.97
N THR A 18 -2.57 16.07 8.01
CA THR A 18 -2.09 16.73 6.78
C THR A 18 -3.14 16.72 5.67
N GLY A 19 -4.10 15.78 5.71
CA GLY A 19 -5.04 15.54 4.62
C GLY A 19 -4.46 14.71 3.48
N GLU A 20 -3.25 14.15 3.64
CA GLU A 20 -2.49 13.49 2.57
C GLU A 20 -1.92 12.15 3.03
N LEU A 21 -2.02 11.13 2.17
CA LEU A 21 -1.35 9.84 2.34
C LEU A 21 0.14 10.01 1.98
N GLY A 22 0.97 10.20 3.00
CA GLY A 22 2.42 10.39 2.85
C GLY A 22 2.83 11.83 2.49
N ALA A 23 4.10 12.16 2.75
CA ALA A 23 4.70 13.46 2.45
C ALA A 23 5.69 13.35 1.26
N GLY A 24 5.24 12.72 0.16
CA GLY A 24 6.07 12.40 -1.00
C GLY A 24 5.81 10.98 -1.51
N PRO A 25 6.67 10.44 -2.39
CA PRO A 25 6.50 9.08 -2.89
C PRO A 25 6.48 8.05 -1.76
N PHE A 26 5.53 7.12 -1.80
CA PHE A 26 5.36 6.12 -0.75
C PHE A 26 5.17 4.72 -1.33
N ALA A 27 5.55 3.71 -0.55
CA ALA A 27 5.35 2.31 -0.89
C ALA A 27 3.88 1.92 -0.70
N ALA A 28 3.33 1.16 -1.64
CA ALA A 28 2.01 0.55 -1.57
C ALA A 28 2.05 -0.82 -2.25
N TYR A 29 0.92 -1.51 -2.23
CA TYR A 29 0.77 -2.79 -2.91
C TYR A 29 -0.43 -2.78 -3.84
N ALA A 30 -0.32 -3.43 -4.99
CA ALA A 30 -1.36 -3.45 -5.99
C ALA A 30 -1.34 -4.75 -6.80
N VAL A 31 -2.35 -4.92 -7.64
CA VAL A 31 -2.39 -6.00 -8.64
C VAL A 31 -1.38 -5.71 -9.74
N THR A 32 -0.13 -6.13 -9.53
CA THR A 32 0.95 -6.02 -10.53
C THR A 32 1.09 -7.31 -11.34
N PRO A 33 1.74 -7.26 -12.52
CA PRO A 33 2.07 -8.48 -13.27
C PRO A 33 2.86 -9.50 -12.43
N ALA A 34 3.78 -9.03 -11.58
CA ALA A 34 4.54 -9.87 -10.67
C ALA A 34 3.65 -10.56 -9.62
N LEU A 35 2.68 -9.83 -9.04
CA LEU A 35 1.72 -10.43 -8.11
C LEU A 35 0.87 -11.49 -8.81
N ARG A 36 0.41 -11.20 -10.02
CA ARG A 36 -0.41 -12.11 -10.82
C ARG A 36 0.31 -13.42 -11.14
N ALA A 37 1.56 -13.31 -11.56
CA ALA A 37 2.42 -14.47 -11.81
C ALA A 37 2.69 -15.28 -10.54
N TRP A 38 2.89 -14.61 -9.40
CA TRP A 38 3.15 -15.26 -8.11
C TRP A 38 1.91 -15.97 -7.53
N TYR A 39 0.76 -15.29 -7.55
CA TYR A 39 -0.49 -15.77 -6.95
C TYR A 39 -1.20 -16.82 -7.83
N ARG A 40 -0.92 -16.82 -9.14
CA ARG A 40 -1.47 -17.78 -10.12
C ARG A 40 -3.00 -17.79 -10.17
N SER A 41 -3.61 -16.61 -10.04
CA SER A 41 -5.04 -16.42 -10.26
C SER A 41 -5.25 -15.42 -11.40
N ASP A 42 -6.33 -15.65 -12.16
CA ASP A 42 -6.82 -14.69 -13.15
C ASP A 42 -7.95 -13.83 -12.60
N ASP A 43 -8.50 -14.15 -11.43
CA ASP A 43 -9.58 -13.41 -10.80
C ASP A 43 -9.03 -12.13 -10.15
N VAL A 44 -9.59 -10.98 -10.55
CA VAL A 44 -9.17 -9.68 -10.05
C VAL A 44 -9.47 -9.50 -8.57
N GLU A 45 -10.59 -10.03 -8.06
CA GLU A 45 -10.97 -9.90 -6.66
C GLU A 45 -10.00 -10.68 -5.77
N GLU A 46 -9.62 -11.89 -6.18
CA GLU A 46 -8.61 -12.68 -5.48
C GLU A 46 -7.23 -12.00 -5.47
N LEU A 47 -6.84 -11.38 -6.60
CA LEU A 47 -5.59 -10.64 -6.70
C LEU A 47 -5.59 -9.37 -5.86
N GLU A 48 -6.73 -8.67 -5.79
CA GLU A 48 -6.90 -7.52 -4.91
C GLU A 48 -6.81 -7.92 -3.43
N TYR A 49 -7.42 -9.05 -3.05
CA TYR A 49 -7.26 -9.62 -1.72
C TYR A 49 -5.81 -10.00 -1.41
N ALA A 50 -5.10 -10.59 -2.39
CA ALA A 50 -3.68 -10.89 -2.26
C ALA A 50 -2.85 -9.61 -2.04
N ALA A 51 -3.09 -8.55 -2.82
CA ALA A 51 -2.41 -7.26 -2.68
C ALA A 51 -2.67 -6.62 -1.31
N LEU A 52 -3.91 -6.65 -0.82
CA LEU A 52 -4.29 -6.23 0.53
C LEU A 52 -3.50 -7.01 1.60
N GLY A 53 -3.36 -8.33 1.42
CA GLY A 53 -2.54 -9.18 2.29
C GLY A 53 -1.06 -8.79 2.31
N ARG A 54 -0.48 -8.45 1.15
CA ARG A 54 0.90 -7.95 1.05
C ARG A 54 1.07 -6.60 1.77
N ALA A 55 0.12 -5.68 1.60
CA ALA A 55 0.11 -4.42 2.35
C ALA A 55 0.01 -4.64 3.85
N ALA A 56 -0.83 -5.57 4.30
CA ALA A 56 -0.90 -5.94 5.70
C ALA A 56 0.43 -6.43 6.27
N LEU A 57 1.20 -7.23 5.51
CA LEU A 57 2.55 -7.64 5.90
C LEU A 57 3.51 -6.43 5.93
N GLY A 58 3.38 -5.51 4.97
CA GLY A 58 4.08 -4.22 4.98
C GLY A 58 3.85 -3.44 6.27
N SER A 59 2.60 -3.34 6.73
CA SER A 59 2.27 -2.66 8.00
C SER A 59 2.91 -3.33 9.22
N LEU A 60 3.05 -4.66 9.21
CA LEU A 60 3.77 -5.37 10.28
C LEU A 60 5.27 -5.05 10.27
N ARG A 61 5.89 -4.86 9.11
CA ARG A 61 7.29 -4.41 9.01
C ARG A 61 7.47 -3.00 9.56
N LEU A 62 6.53 -2.10 9.26
CA LEU A 62 6.52 -0.75 9.84
C LEU A 62 6.40 -0.79 11.38
N LEU A 63 5.51 -1.63 11.91
CA LEU A 63 5.37 -1.82 13.36
C LEU A 63 6.59 -2.47 14.01
N ALA A 64 7.28 -3.36 13.30
CA ALA A 64 8.52 -3.98 13.80
C ALA A 64 9.67 -2.97 13.87
N ALA A 65 9.68 -1.97 12.97
CA ALA A 65 10.66 -0.90 12.97
C ALA A 65 10.40 0.18 14.03
N ASP A 66 9.14 0.34 14.47
CA ASP A 66 8.74 1.31 15.50
C ASP A 66 8.27 0.59 16.78
N GLY A 67 9.18 0.51 17.75
CA GLY A 67 8.95 -0.13 19.04
C GLY A 67 7.83 0.52 19.86
N ASP A 68 7.58 1.81 19.66
CA ASP A 68 6.64 2.61 20.46
C ASP A 68 5.25 2.71 19.81
N ALA A 69 5.15 2.41 18.51
CA ALA A 69 3.86 2.38 17.82
C ALA A 69 2.88 1.35 18.43
N PRO A 70 1.62 1.74 18.69
CA PRO A 70 0.57 0.80 19.05
C PRO A 70 0.51 -0.38 18.07
N ARG A 71 0.42 -1.61 18.58
CA ARG A 71 0.45 -2.87 17.79
C ARG A 71 -0.85 -3.09 17.02
N ARG A 72 -1.21 -2.14 16.17
CA ARG A 72 -2.37 -2.15 15.28
C ARG A 72 -1.91 -1.86 13.86
N ARG A 73 -1.99 -2.89 13.01
CA ARG A 73 -1.76 -2.74 11.57
C ARG A 73 -2.88 -1.92 10.95
N ILE A 74 -2.54 -1.02 10.03
CA ILE A 74 -3.50 -0.22 9.25
C ILE A 74 -3.18 -0.44 7.78
N VAL A 75 -4.20 -0.58 6.94
CA VAL A 75 -4.04 -0.60 5.48
C VAL A 75 -5.09 0.31 4.88
N VAL A 76 -4.68 1.29 4.09
CA VAL A 76 -5.60 2.19 3.40
C VAL A 76 -5.74 1.76 1.95
N ALA A 77 -6.97 1.54 1.49
CA ALA A 77 -7.25 1.31 0.08
C ALA A 77 -7.52 2.65 -0.61
N VAL A 78 -6.88 2.91 -1.75
CA VAL A 78 -7.11 4.14 -2.52
C VAL A 78 -6.97 3.88 -4.02
N ASP A 79 -7.82 4.54 -4.81
CA ASP A 79 -7.75 4.48 -6.26
C ASP A 79 -6.89 5.64 -6.79
N VAL A 80 -5.88 5.30 -7.60
CA VAL A 80 -4.92 6.23 -8.21
C VAL A 80 -4.85 6.02 -9.73
N ALA A 81 -4.40 7.03 -10.47
CA ALA A 81 -4.15 6.89 -11.90
C ALA A 81 -2.97 5.93 -12.14
N ASP A 82 -3.04 5.09 -13.17
CA ASP A 82 -2.03 4.05 -13.42
C ASP A 82 -0.63 4.65 -13.62
N GLY A 83 -0.53 5.80 -14.30
CA GLY A 83 0.75 6.52 -14.49
C GLY A 83 1.34 7.13 -13.21
N ALA A 84 0.60 7.14 -12.10
CA ALA A 84 1.11 7.57 -10.80
C ALA A 84 1.85 6.46 -10.04
N VAL A 85 1.74 5.22 -10.51
CA VAL A 85 2.28 4.02 -9.88
C VAL A 85 3.46 3.52 -10.71
N VAL A 86 4.58 3.27 -10.04
CA VAL A 86 5.75 2.65 -10.66
C VAL A 86 6.04 1.35 -9.93
N ALA A 87 6.21 0.26 -10.68
CA ALA A 87 6.67 -0.99 -10.09
C ALA A 87 7.98 -0.76 -9.33
N ALA A 88 8.13 -1.37 -8.16
CA ALA A 88 9.41 -1.30 -7.46
C ALA A 88 10.52 -1.88 -8.37
N ALA A 89 11.68 -1.22 -8.39
CA ALA A 89 12.76 -1.55 -9.34
C ALA A 89 13.18 -3.02 -9.23
N ASP A 90 13.46 -3.64 -10.37
CA ASP A 90 13.83 -5.06 -10.44
C ASP A 90 15.06 -5.35 -9.56
N GLY A 91 14.94 -6.40 -8.72
CA GLY A 91 16.06 -6.90 -7.90
C GLY A 91 15.75 -7.25 -6.45
N GLY A 92 14.50 -7.13 -5.99
CA GLY A 92 14.13 -7.51 -4.62
C GLY A 92 12.73 -7.09 -4.15
N ALA A 93 11.94 -6.47 -5.03
CA ALA A 93 10.57 -6.06 -4.75
C ALA A 93 9.68 -7.26 -4.39
N GLU A 94 8.88 -7.13 -3.35
CA GLU A 94 7.89 -8.15 -3.02
C GLU A 94 6.79 -8.22 -4.11
N PRO A 95 6.18 -9.39 -4.33
CA PRO A 95 5.04 -9.48 -5.24
C PRO A 95 3.97 -8.43 -4.88
N GLY A 96 3.61 -7.60 -5.86
CA GLY A 96 2.63 -6.53 -5.70
C GLY A 96 3.18 -5.19 -5.23
N GLU A 97 4.44 -5.10 -4.81
CA GLU A 97 5.02 -3.85 -4.32
C GLU A 97 5.16 -2.80 -5.43
N VAL A 98 4.73 -1.57 -5.12
CA VAL A 98 4.77 -0.42 -6.01
C VAL A 98 5.11 0.86 -5.25
N THR A 99 5.63 1.85 -5.96
CA THR A 99 5.81 3.22 -5.45
C THR A 99 4.77 4.14 -6.08
N VAL A 100 3.96 4.78 -5.24
CA VAL A 100 3.06 5.86 -5.67
C VAL A 100 3.85 7.16 -5.64
N ARG A 101 3.99 7.84 -6.78
CA ARG A 101 4.86 9.03 -6.92
C ARG A 101 4.15 10.37 -6.72
N VAL A 102 2.83 10.34 -6.61
CA VAL A 102 2.00 11.53 -6.43
C VAL A 102 1.51 11.60 -4.99
N THR A 103 1.30 12.81 -4.51
CA THR A 103 0.53 13.03 -3.28
C THR A 103 -0.91 12.60 -3.48
N VAL A 104 -1.43 11.80 -2.56
CA VAL A 104 -2.82 11.31 -2.60
C VAL A 104 -3.61 11.91 -1.44
N PRO A 105 -4.64 12.72 -1.70
CA PRO A 105 -5.50 13.24 -0.63
C PRO A 105 -6.15 12.10 0.14
N LEU A 106 -6.12 12.12 1.48
CA LEU A 106 -6.75 11.10 2.32
C LEU A 106 -8.25 11.00 2.06
N ALA A 107 -8.90 12.10 1.65
CA ALA A 107 -10.31 12.11 1.26
C ALA A 107 -10.64 11.20 0.07
N LYS A 108 -9.64 10.73 -0.69
CA LYS A 108 -9.82 9.73 -1.77
C LYS A 108 -9.69 8.29 -1.28
N ALA A 109 -9.40 8.05 0.00
CA ALA A 109 -9.38 6.70 0.55
C ALA A 109 -10.74 6.03 0.38
N ALA A 110 -10.73 4.82 -0.20
CA ALA A 110 -11.92 3.99 -0.36
C ALA A 110 -12.24 3.21 0.92
N ALA A 111 -11.22 2.82 1.68
CA ALA A 111 -11.36 2.11 2.96
C ALA A 111 -10.09 2.25 3.83
N VAL A 112 -10.24 2.00 5.14
CA VAL A 112 -9.18 1.95 6.16
C VAL A 112 -9.35 0.73 7.04
#